data_AF-A0A0M9WWN9-F1
#
_entry.id   AF-A0A0M9WWN9-F1
#
_cell.length_a   1.000
_cell.length_b   1.000
_cell.length_c   1.000
_cell.angle_alpha   90.00
_cell.angle_beta   90.00
_cell.angle_gamma   90.00
#
_symmetry.space_group_name_H-M   'P 1'
#
loop_
_entity.id
_entity.type
_entity.pdbx_description
1 polymer ?
#
loop_
_entity_poly.entity_id
_entity_poly.type
_entity_poly.pdbx_seq_one_letter_code
_entity_poly.pdbx_strand_id
1 'polypeptide(L)'
;MDYLIRSSVVADYEKIFIKSIEQTIKRMVNNKFLLKKDYFELSITFYEDFLITIRIEDGIITELRKNSYENFIPDSFLINLSNVERLPPRLNRYKDLGLGNFRNEVKESLKLGKIIANNENDAFWKDYNITLKIDQNIHLADVLS
;
A
#
# COMPACT_ATOMS: atom_id res chain seq x y z
N MET A 1 3.16 -8.77 -36.29
CA MET A 1 4.40 -9.54 -36.43
C MET A 1 4.66 -10.16 -35.08
N ASP A 2 4.55 -11.48 -34.97
CA ASP A 2 4.81 -12.17 -33.71
C ASP A 2 6.15 -12.90 -33.82
N TYR A 3 7.18 -12.33 -33.21
CA TYR A 3 8.51 -12.92 -33.13
C TYR A 3 8.60 -13.81 -31.89
N LEU A 4 9.17 -15.01 -32.04
CA LEU A 4 9.47 -15.90 -30.93
C LEU A 4 10.76 -15.44 -30.21
N ILE A 5 10.69 -15.23 -28.91
CA ILE A 5 11.82 -14.82 -28.07
C ILE A 5 12.40 -16.05 -27.37
N ARG A 6 13.71 -16.28 -27.51
CA ARG A 6 14.42 -17.35 -26.79
C ARG A 6 14.74 -16.91 -25.35
N SER A 7 14.73 -17.83 -24.40
CA SER A 7 15.08 -17.56 -22.99
C SER A 7 16.47 -16.96 -22.80
N SER A 8 17.44 -17.32 -23.64
CA SER A 8 18.79 -16.73 -23.63
C SER A 8 18.76 -15.21 -23.85
N VAL A 9 17.87 -14.72 -24.72
CA VAL A 9 17.71 -13.30 -24.99
C VAL A 9 17.13 -12.57 -23.78
N VAL A 10 16.25 -13.22 -23.01
CA VAL A 10 15.72 -12.68 -21.76
C VAL A 10 16.83 -12.55 -20.72
N ALA A 11 17.69 -13.56 -20.58
CA ALA A 11 18.83 -13.50 -19.66
C ALA A 11 19.85 -12.42 -20.06
N ASP A 12 20.08 -12.22 -21.36
CA ASP A 12 20.94 -11.15 -21.85
C ASP A 12 20.32 -9.77 -21.56
N TYR A 13 19.00 -9.62 -21.76
CA TYR A 13 18.27 -8.42 -21.38
C TYR A 13 18.42 -8.11 -19.88
N GLU A 14 18.22 -9.09 -19.01
CA GLU A 14 18.39 -8.91 -17.56
C GLU A 14 19.79 -8.40 -17.22
N LYS A 15 20.84 -8.98 -17.81
CA LYS A 15 22.23 -8.52 -17.59
C LYS A 15 22.46 -7.09 -18.08
N ILE A 16 21.90 -6.72 -19.24
CA ILE A 16 22.04 -5.37 -19.80
C ILE A 16 21.38 -4.34 -18.88
N PHE A 17 20.20 -4.67 -18.33
CA PHE A 17 19.37 -3.71 -17.59
C PHE A 17 19.43 -3.86 -16.07
N ILE A 18 20.22 -4.78 -15.51
CA ILE A 18 20.22 -5.09 -14.07
C ILE A 18 20.40 -3.85 -13.19
N LYS A 19 21.35 -2.96 -13.51
CA LYS A 19 21.58 -1.72 -12.76
C LYS A 19 20.39 -0.77 -12.82
N SER A 20 19.70 -0.72 -13.96
CA SER A 20 18.49 0.09 -14.12
C SER A 20 17.32 -0.50 -13.34
N ILE A 21 17.18 -1.83 -13.35
CA ILE A 21 16.20 -2.57 -12.55
C ILE A 21 16.42 -2.28 -11.06
N GLU A 22 17.66 -2.44 -10.56
CA GLU A 22 18.01 -2.14 -9.17
C GLU A 22 17.69 -0.70 -8.77
N GLN A 23 18.05 0.29 -9.61
CA GLN A 23 17.72 1.68 -9.33
C GLN A 23 16.21 1.92 -9.32
N THR A 24 15.47 1.25 -10.20
CA THR A 24 14.01 1.36 -10.25
C THR A 24 13.40 0.81 -8.97
N ILE A 25 13.80 -0.39 -8.53
CA ILE A 25 13.35 -0.99 -7.26
C ILE A 25 13.66 -0.06 -6.08
N LYS A 26 14.87 0.50 -5.99
CA LYS A 26 15.23 1.45 -4.91
C LYS A 26 14.34 2.69 -4.91
N ARG A 27 13.94 3.20 -6.07
CA ARG A 27 13.02 4.34 -6.20
C ARG A 27 11.57 4.00 -5.84
N MET A 28 11.21 2.71 -5.86
CA MET A 28 9.88 2.27 -5.41
C MET A 28 9.74 2.29 -3.88
N VAL A 29 10.83 2.39 -3.11
CA VAL A 29 10.74 2.47 -1.65
C VAL A 29 10.08 3.79 -1.25
N ASN A 30 8.92 3.67 -0.60
CA ASN A 30 8.16 4.78 -0.06
C ASN A 30 8.45 4.96 1.44
N ASN A 31 9.32 5.94 1.74
CA ASN A 31 9.67 6.29 3.12
C ASN A 31 8.52 6.91 3.93
N LYS A 32 7.44 7.38 3.27
CA LYS A 32 6.26 7.92 3.97
C LYS A 32 5.31 6.84 4.47
N PHE A 33 5.43 5.63 3.94
CA PHE A 33 4.63 4.48 4.34
C PHE A 33 5.56 3.29 4.55
N LEU A 34 6.41 3.45 5.56
CA LEU A 34 7.38 2.46 6.01
C LEU A 34 6.96 1.96 7.39
N LEU A 35 6.48 0.72 7.47
CA LEU A 35 6.13 0.07 8.71
C LEU A 35 7.38 -0.62 9.26
N LYS A 36 7.81 -0.23 10.45
CA LYS A 36 8.91 -0.90 11.15
C LYS A 36 8.33 -2.07 11.92
N LYS A 37 8.71 -3.30 11.61
CA LYS A 37 8.39 -4.48 12.41
C LYS A 37 9.64 -4.89 13.18
N ASP A 38 9.49 -5.76 14.18
CA ASP A 38 10.59 -6.21 15.05
C ASP A 38 11.86 -6.68 14.30
N TYR A 39 11.69 -7.34 13.14
CA TYR A 39 12.80 -7.98 12.40
C TYR A 39 12.93 -7.52 10.95
N PHE A 40 12.05 -6.66 10.46
CA PHE A 40 12.06 -6.20 9.08
C PHE A 40 11.31 -4.88 8.94
N GLU A 41 11.58 -4.15 7.87
CA GLU A 41 10.78 -3.01 7.46
C GLU A 41 9.90 -3.39 6.26
N LEU A 42 8.70 -2.83 6.22
CA LEU A 42 7.77 -3.01 5.12
C LEU A 42 7.43 -1.67 4.49
N SER A 43 7.88 -1.44 3.27
CA SER A 43 7.53 -0.25 2.51
C SER A 43 6.35 -0.55 1.58
N ILE A 44 5.35 0.32 1.58
CA ILE A 44 4.17 0.18 0.72
C ILE A 44 4.05 1.39 -0.20
N THR A 45 3.97 1.13 -1.50
CA THR A 45 3.89 2.15 -2.53
C THR A 45 2.59 2.02 -3.30
N PHE A 46 1.84 3.11 -3.38
CA PHE A 46 0.48 3.15 -3.88
C PHE A 46 0.47 3.68 -5.33
N TYR A 47 0.13 2.83 -6.30
CA TYR A 47 0.00 3.19 -7.72
C TYR A 47 -1.48 3.38 -8.09
N GLU A 48 -1.76 3.67 -9.36
CA GLU A 48 -3.14 3.88 -9.81
C GLU A 48 -4.03 2.66 -9.58
N ASP A 49 -3.60 1.47 -10.01
CA ASP A 49 -4.47 0.28 -10.01
C ASP A 49 -4.04 -0.80 -9.00
N PHE A 50 -2.88 -0.63 -8.38
CA PHE A 50 -2.30 -1.62 -7.49
C PHE A 50 -1.39 -0.95 -6.47
N LEU A 51 -0.91 -1.73 -5.51
CA LEU A 51 0.17 -1.33 -4.63
C LEU A 51 1.33 -2.32 -4.73
N ILE A 52 2.52 -1.83 -4.42
CA ILE A 52 3.72 -2.65 -4.28
C ILE A 52 4.08 -2.68 -2.80
N THR A 53 4.38 -3.88 -2.31
CA THR A 53 4.92 -4.11 -0.98
C THR A 53 6.37 -4.57 -1.12
N ILE A 54 7.27 -3.90 -0.40
CA ILE A 54 8.70 -4.20 -0.36
C ILE A 54 9.06 -4.61 1.06
N ARG A 55 9.69 -5.77 1.21
CA ARG A 55 10.26 -6.23 2.48
C ARG A 55 11.75 -5.90 2.50
N ILE A 56 12.20 -5.30 3.60
CA ILE A 56 13.58 -4.90 3.82
C ILE A 56 14.07 -5.53 5.12
N GLU A 57 15.13 -6.34 5.04
CA GLU A 57 15.76 -7.01 6.18
C GLU A 57 17.21 -6.53 6.27
N ASP A 58 17.61 -5.96 7.40
CA ASP A 58 18.96 -5.41 7.61
C ASP A 58 19.44 -4.46 6.48
N GLY A 59 18.52 -3.66 5.94
CA GLY A 59 18.78 -2.73 4.83
C GLY A 59 18.83 -3.38 3.43
N ILE A 60 18.55 -4.68 3.33
CA ILE A 60 18.52 -5.44 2.08
C ILE A 60 17.06 -5.65 1.65
N ILE A 61 16.72 -5.29 0.42
CA ILE A 61 15.41 -5.61 -0.15
C ILE A 61 15.37 -7.11 -0.44
N THR A 62 14.57 -7.86 0.31
CA THR A 62 14.46 -9.32 0.18
C THR A 62 13.21 -9.76 -0.59
N GLU A 63 12.21 -8.89 -0.69
CA GLU A 63 10.97 -9.21 -1.37
C GLU A 63 10.30 -7.99 -2.02
N LEU A 64 9.68 -8.24 -3.18
CA LEU A 64 8.88 -7.29 -3.94
C LEU A 64 7.59 -7.98 -4.39
N ARG A 65 6.44 -7.54 -3.90
CA ARG A 65 5.12 -8.11 -4.25
C ARG A 65 4.17 -7.05 -4.79
N LYS A 66 3.44 -7.40 -5.84
CA LYS A 66 2.27 -6.64 -6.31
C LYS A 66 1.03 -7.12 -5.53
N ASN A 67 0.25 -6.17 -5.02
CA ASN A 67 -0.98 -6.41 -4.28
C ASN A 67 -2.12 -5.57 -4.84
N SER A 68 -3.36 -6.00 -4.58
CA SER A 68 -4.56 -5.25 -4.94
C SER A 68 -5.02 -4.36 -3.78
N TYR A 69 -5.78 -3.31 -4.11
CA TYR A 69 -6.41 -2.46 -3.11
C TYR A 69 -7.51 -3.18 -2.35
N GLU A 70 -8.19 -4.15 -2.96
CA GLU A 70 -9.23 -4.96 -2.31
C GLU A 70 -8.67 -5.82 -1.19
N ASN A 71 -7.43 -6.31 -1.35
CA ASN A 71 -6.75 -7.06 -0.29
C ASN A 71 -6.31 -6.10 0.82
N PHE A 72 -5.68 -4.98 0.47
CA PHE A 72 -5.16 -4.02 1.46
C PHE A 72 -6.27 -3.25 2.21
N ILE A 73 -7.39 -2.96 1.54
CA ILE A 73 -8.55 -2.22 2.05
C ILE A 73 -9.80 -3.12 1.93
N PRO A 74 -9.90 -4.14 2.79
CA PRO A 74 -10.99 -5.11 2.72
C PRO A 74 -12.32 -4.47 3.11
N ASP A 75 -13.42 -5.07 2.66
CA ASP A 75 -14.78 -4.60 2.99
C ASP A 75 -15.05 -4.61 4.49
N SER A 76 -14.48 -5.58 5.23
CA SER A 76 -14.55 -5.63 6.69
C SER A 76 -14.01 -4.36 7.34
N PHE A 77 -12.89 -3.83 6.86
CA PHE A 77 -12.35 -2.57 7.36
C PHE A 77 -13.25 -1.38 7.04
N LEU A 78 -13.80 -1.32 5.83
CA LEU A 78 -14.71 -0.23 5.45
C LEU A 78 -15.98 -0.26 6.31
N ILE A 79 -16.49 -1.44 6.63
CA ILE A 79 -17.60 -1.62 7.57
C ILE A 79 -17.21 -1.11 8.97
N ASN A 80 -16.02 -1.45 9.48
CA ASN A 80 -15.53 -0.97 10.77
C ASN A 80 -15.40 0.56 10.80
N LEU A 81 -14.76 1.15 9.79
CA LEU A 81 -14.64 2.60 9.63
C LEU A 81 -16.02 3.27 9.54
N SER A 82 -17.00 2.62 8.90
CA SER A 82 -18.36 3.15 8.78
C SER A 82 -19.12 3.22 10.11
N ASN A 83 -18.67 2.49 11.12
CA ASN A 83 -19.29 2.42 12.45
C ASN A 83 -18.66 3.38 13.46
N VAL A 84 -17.67 4.18 13.07
CA VAL A 84 -17.10 5.23 13.91
C VAL A 84 -18.18 6.27 14.24
N GLU A 85 -18.47 6.46 15.53
CA GLU A 85 -19.62 7.24 16.02
C GLU A 85 -19.69 8.66 15.44
N ARG A 86 -18.54 9.31 15.27
CA ARG A 86 -18.42 10.67 14.72
C ARG A 86 -17.62 10.70 13.42
N LEU A 87 -18.04 9.88 12.45
CA LEU A 87 -17.40 9.87 11.14
C LEU A 87 -17.49 11.26 10.48
N PRO A 88 -16.39 11.82 9.93
CA PRO A 88 -16.40 13.10 9.25
C PRO A 88 -17.43 13.17 8.11
N PRO A 89 -18.08 14.33 7.86
CA PRO A 89 -19.13 14.46 6.85
C PRO A 89 -18.74 13.97 5.45
N ARG A 90 -17.48 14.20 5.05
CA ARG A 90 -16.97 13.73 3.75
C ARG A 90 -16.91 12.21 3.67
N LEU A 91 -16.47 11.54 4.74
CA LEU A 91 -16.43 10.07 4.80
C LEU A 91 -17.84 9.48 4.90
N ASN A 92 -18.76 10.11 5.64
CA ASN A 92 -20.19 9.75 5.63
C ASN A 92 -20.78 9.78 4.22
N ARG A 93 -20.50 10.83 3.45
CA ARG A 93 -20.97 10.90 2.06
C ARG A 93 -20.48 9.73 1.21
N TYR A 94 -19.22 9.34 1.33
CA TYR A 94 -18.70 8.20 0.55
C TYR A 94 -19.24 6.86 1.04
N LYS A 95 -19.46 6.71 2.34
CA LYS A 95 -20.18 5.56 2.92
C LYS A 95 -21.57 5.42 2.28
N ASP A 96 -22.34 6.50 2.18
CA ASP A 96 -23.70 6.49 1.61
C ASP A 96 -23.71 6.17 0.11
N LEU A 97 -22.63 6.50 -0.61
CA LEU A 97 -22.43 6.15 -2.02
C LEU A 97 -22.00 4.68 -2.24
N GLY A 98 -21.80 3.91 -1.17
CA GLY A 98 -21.45 2.50 -1.21
C GLY A 98 -19.95 2.20 -1.06
N LEU A 99 -19.64 0.94 -0.71
CA LEU A 99 -18.29 0.49 -0.34
C LEU A 99 -17.23 0.77 -1.41
N GLY A 100 -17.56 0.67 -2.70
CA GLY A 100 -16.61 0.99 -3.77
C GLY A 100 -16.16 2.45 -3.76
N ASN A 101 -17.10 3.39 -3.59
CA ASN A 101 -16.80 4.81 -3.46
C ASN A 101 -16.04 5.10 -2.16
N PHE A 102 -16.38 4.40 -1.08
CA PHE A 102 -15.68 4.55 0.18
C PHE A 102 -14.22 4.07 0.11
N ARG A 103 -13.99 2.92 -0.52
CA ARG A 103 -12.64 2.39 -0.79
C ARG A 103 -11.82 3.37 -1.62
N ASN A 104 -12.43 3.97 -2.65
CA ASN A 104 -11.76 4.92 -3.52
C ASN A 104 -11.26 6.16 -2.76
N GLU A 105 -12.02 6.68 -1.79
CA GLU A 105 -11.55 7.81 -0.96
C GLU A 105 -10.34 7.44 -0.08
N VAL A 106 -10.32 6.22 0.47
CA VAL A 106 -9.16 5.70 1.22
C VAL A 106 -7.96 5.54 0.29
N LYS A 107 -8.17 4.91 -0.88
CA LYS A 107 -7.16 4.71 -1.92
C LYS A 107 -6.53 6.03 -2.38
N GLU A 108 -7.34 7.02 -2.72
CA GLU A 108 -6.83 8.33 -3.14
C GLU A 108 -6.07 9.03 -2.02
N SER A 109 -6.51 8.85 -0.77
CA SER A 109 -5.79 9.41 0.38
C SER A 109 -4.43 8.75 0.63
N LEU A 110 -4.30 7.45 0.39
CA LEU A 110 -3.01 6.75 0.42
C LEU A 110 -2.09 7.24 -0.70
N LYS A 111 -2.59 7.32 -1.94
CA LYS A 111 -1.83 7.79 -3.12
C LYS A 111 -1.31 9.22 -2.94
N LEU A 112 -2.14 10.10 -2.39
CA LEU A 112 -1.79 11.50 -2.13
C LEU A 112 -0.91 11.68 -0.89
N GLY A 113 -0.59 10.61 -0.16
CA GLY A 113 0.22 10.66 1.06
C GLY A 113 -0.47 11.39 2.22
N LYS A 114 -1.81 11.41 2.23
CA LYS A 114 -2.64 11.95 3.33
C LYS A 114 -2.77 10.97 4.49
N ILE A 115 -2.59 9.69 4.17
CA ILE A 115 -2.43 8.60 5.13
C ILE A 115 -0.95 8.24 5.16
N ILE A 116 -0.31 8.37 6.32
CA ILE A 116 1.11 8.11 6.52
C ILE A 116 1.30 7.04 7.60
N ALA A 117 2.34 6.22 7.48
CA ALA A 117 2.71 5.31 8.56
C ALA A 117 3.15 6.12 9.78
N ASN A 118 2.63 5.78 10.96
CA ASN A 118 2.99 6.43 12.22
C ASN A 118 3.86 5.50 13.08
N ASN A 119 3.38 4.28 13.29
CA ASN A 119 4.05 3.25 14.08
C ASN A 119 4.11 1.92 13.31
N GLU A 120 4.55 0.86 13.98
CA GLU A 120 4.71 -0.48 13.40
C GLU A 120 3.44 -1.02 12.73
N ASN A 121 2.28 -0.74 13.32
CA ASN A 121 0.99 -1.28 12.90
C ASN A 121 -0.06 -0.18 12.67
N ASP A 122 0.34 1.09 12.66
CA ASP A 122 -0.63 2.20 12.61
C ASP A 122 -0.31 3.16 11.48
N ALA A 123 -1.37 3.64 10.82
CA ALA A 123 -1.30 4.71 9.85
C ALA A 123 -2.22 5.86 10.23
N PHE A 124 -1.74 7.09 10.14
CA PHE A 124 -2.49 8.28 10.50
C PHE A 124 -3.06 8.98 9.28
N TRP A 125 -4.38 9.17 9.26
CA TRP A 125 -5.10 9.90 8.23
C TRP A 125 -5.30 11.36 8.66
N LYS A 126 -4.38 12.21 8.20
CA LYS A 126 -4.25 13.59 8.69
C LYS A 126 -5.50 14.45 8.48
N ASP A 127 -6.14 14.34 7.31
CA ASP A 127 -7.31 15.16 6.94
C ASP A 127 -8.51 14.95 7.88
N TYR A 128 -8.59 13.78 8.51
CA TYR A 128 -9.73 13.39 9.33
C TYR A 128 -9.38 13.18 10.80
N ASN A 129 -8.09 13.28 11.16
CA ASN A 129 -7.59 12.94 12.49
C ASN A 129 -8.02 11.52 12.93
N ILE A 130 -7.88 10.55 12.01
CA ILE A 130 -8.24 9.15 12.24
C ILE A 130 -6.97 8.31 12.21
N THR A 131 -6.82 7.41 13.18
CA THR A 131 -5.74 6.42 13.17
C THR A 131 -6.28 5.07 12.71
N LEU A 132 -5.64 4.50 11.69
CA LEU A 132 -5.99 3.23 11.09
C LEU A 132 -5.02 2.16 11.58
N LYS A 133 -5.54 0.99 11.91
CA LYS A 133 -4.74 -0.18 12.30
C LYS A 133 -4.49 -1.08 11.10
N ILE A 134 -3.25 -1.53 10.96
CA ILE A 134 -2.77 -2.48 9.97
C ILE A 134 -2.51 -3.81 10.68
N ASP A 135 -3.11 -4.89 10.18
CA ASP A 135 -2.91 -6.23 10.73
C ASP A 135 -1.58 -6.87 10.28
N GLN A 136 -1.33 -8.09 10.76
CA GLN A 136 -0.14 -8.86 10.42
C GLN A 136 -0.11 -9.32 8.95
N ASN A 137 -1.27 -9.41 8.30
CA ASN A 137 -1.39 -9.74 6.89
C ASN A 137 -1.23 -8.51 5.99
N ILE A 138 -0.95 -7.34 6.58
CA ILE A 138 -0.78 -6.07 5.89
C ILE A 138 -2.10 -5.64 5.24
N HIS A 139 -3.19 -5.76 5.98
CA HIS A 139 -4.47 -5.18 5.63
C HIS A 139 -4.83 -4.08 6.62
N LEU A 140 -5.54 -3.05 6.15
CA LEU A 140 -6.29 -2.20 7.06
C LEU A 140 -7.35 -3.06 7.76
N ALA A 141 -7.38 -3.02 9.08
CA ALA A 141 -8.20 -3.91 9.88
C ALA A 141 -9.19 -3.16 10.77
N ASP A 142 -8.79 -2.02 11.33
CA ASP A 142 -9.62 -1.30 12.29
C ASP A 142 -9.30 0.20 12.35
N VAL A 143 -10.07 0.93 13.15
CA VAL A 143 -9.89 2.34 13.46
C VAL A 143 -9.69 2.51 14.96
N LEU A 144 -8.60 3.19 15.35
CA LEU A 144 -8.37 3.56 16.73
C LEU A 144 -9.08 4.89 17.01
N SER A 145 -10.03 4.88 17.94
CA SER A 145 -10.76 6.03 18.46
C SER A 145 -9.96 6.79 19.52
#